data_AF-A0A2V2YLL0-F1
#
_entry.id   AF-A0A2V2YLL0-F1
#
_cell.length_a   1.000
_cell.length_b   1.000
_cell.length_c   1.000
_cell.angle_alpha   90.00
_cell.angle_beta   90.00
_cell.angle_gamma   90.00
#
_symmetry.space_group_name_H-M   'P 1'
#
loop_
_entity.id
_entity.type
_entity.pdbx_description
1 polymer ?
#
loop_
_entity_poly.entity_id
_entity_poly.type
_entity_poly.pdbx_seq_one_letter_code
_entity_poly.pdbx_strand_id
1 'polypeptide(L)' 'MQKAIVVYFLTEKKNNVSELNQLLADGWKVVSQNPMSGSQSNASLSLVIVEK' A
#
# COMPACT_ATOMS: atom_id res chain seq x y z
N MET A 1 -2.33 17.54 -2.05
CA MET A 1 -3.47 16.67 -1.63
C MET A 1 -2.92 15.37 -1.09
N GLN A 2 -3.55 14.74 -0.09
CA GLN A 2 -3.06 13.49 0.54
C GLN A 2 -4.09 12.36 0.45
N LYS A 3 -3.62 11.11 0.29
CA LYS A 3 -4.43 9.90 0.33
C LYS A 3 -3.74 8.83 1.17
N ALA A 4 -4.54 8.04 1.90
CA ALA A 4 -4.09 6.86 2.61
C ALA A 4 -4.65 5.61 1.92
N ILE A 5 -3.79 4.62 1.68
CA ILE A 5 -4.15 3.33 1.09
C ILE A 5 -3.59 2.20 1.95
N VAL A 6 -4.31 1.09 2.05
CA VAL A 6 -3.79 -0.13 2.67
C VAL A 6 -3.27 -1.02 1.55
N VAL A 7 -1.95 -1.23 1.51
CA VAL A 7 -1.32 -2.19 0.61
C VAL A 7 -1.25 -3.54 1.30
N TYR A 8 -1.72 -4.58 0.64
CA TYR A 8 -1.73 -5.94 1.15
C TYR A 8 -1.03 -6.91 0.22
N PHE A 9 -0.37 -7.90 0.82
CA PHE A 9 0.15 -9.10 0.17
C PHE A 9 -0.38 -10.32 0.92
N LEU A 10 -1.35 -11.01 0.32
CA LEU A 10 -1.97 -12.23 0.81
C LEU A 10 -1.46 -13.39 -0.06
N THR A 11 -0.54 -14.19 0.48
CA THR A 11 0.14 -15.31 -0.23
C THR A 11 0.71 -14.90 -1.62
N GLU A 12 1.21 -15.84 -2.42
CA GLU A 12 1.96 -15.51 -3.64
C GLU A 12 1.15 -14.82 -4.75
N LYS A 13 -0.19 -14.75 -4.65
CA LYS A 13 -1.04 -14.35 -5.80
C LYS A 13 -2.08 -13.26 -5.55
N LYS A 14 -2.34 -12.84 -4.31
CA LYS A 14 -3.40 -11.84 -4.03
C LYS A 14 -2.82 -10.59 -3.37
N ASN A 15 -2.68 -9.52 -4.15
CA ASN A 15 -2.21 -8.23 -3.67
C ASN A 15 -2.93 -7.08 -4.39
N ASN A 16 -2.76 -5.85 -3.91
CA ASN A 16 -3.26 -4.62 -4.56
C ASN A 16 -2.14 -3.64 -4.91
N VAL A 17 -0.93 -4.13 -5.21
CA VAL A 17 0.22 -3.27 -5.55
C VAL A 17 -0.04 -2.44 -6.81
N SER A 18 -0.86 -2.95 -7.72
CA SER A 18 -1.26 -2.23 -8.94
C SER A 18 -1.95 -0.91 -8.64
N GLU A 19 -2.72 -0.81 -7.55
CA GLU A 19 -3.39 0.43 -7.14
C GLU A 19 -2.37 1.50 -6.73
N LEU A 20 -1.37 1.13 -5.91
CA LEU A 20 -0.27 2.01 -5.58
C LEU A 20 0.51 2.41 -6.84
N ASN A 21 0.82 1.46 -7.71
CA ASN A 21 1.57 1.73 -8.94
C ASN A 21 0.86 2.73 -9.86
N GLN A 22 -0.47 2.67 -9.96
CA GLN A 22 -1.23 3.65 -10.74
C GLN A 22 -1.10 5.06 -10.15
N LEU A 23 -1.19 5.20 -8.82
CA LEU A 23 -1.00 6.50 -8.15
C LEU A 23 0.41 7.04 -8.41
N LEU A 24 1.43 6.18 -8.34
CA LEU A 24 2.81 6.57 -8.64
C LEU A 24 2.98 7.01 -10.10
N ALA A 25 2.37 6.28 -11.04
CA ALA A 25 2.38 6.65 -12.47
C ALA A 25 1.67 7.99 -12.73
N ASP A 26 0.63 8.31 -11.97
CA ASP A 26 -0.10 9.58 -12.02
C ASP A 26 0.65 10.74 -11.32
N GLY A 27 1.88 10.50 -10.83
CA GLY A 27 2.75 11.51 -10.23
C GLY A 27 2.59 11.71 -8.72
N TRP A 28 1.84 10.85 -8.04
CA TRP A 28 1.80 10.85 -6.57
C TRP A 28 3.12 10.32 -5.99
N LYS A 29 3.49 10.79 -4.80
CA LYS A 29 4.71 10.36 -4.08
C LYS A 29 4.34 9.72 -2.76
N VAL A 30 4.99 8.60 -2.41
CA VAL A 30 4.89 8.03 -1.07
C VAL A 30 5.61 8.95 -0.08
N VAL A 31 4.90 9.36 0.96
CA VAL A 31 5.45 10.21 2.04
C VAL A 31 5.54 9.47 3.38
N SER A 32 4.79 8.38 3.54
CA SER A 32 4.89 7.52 4.71
C SER A 32 4.45 6.11 4.36
N GLN A 33 5.14 5.10 4.90
CA GLN A 33 4.73 3.71 4.89
C GLN A 33 4.89 3.16 6.30
N ASN A 34 3.81 2.64 6.89
CA ASN A 34 3.85 2.03 8.20
C ASN A 34 3.34 0.59 8.14
N PRO A 35 4.04 -0.37 8.73
CA PRO A 35 3.50 -1.72 8.88
C PRO A 35 2.25 -1.67 9.76
N MET A 36 1.20 -2.37 9.36
CA MET A 36 0.01 -2.51 10.19
C MET A 36 0.17 -3.76 11.05
N SER A 37 0.06 -3.60 12.37
CA SER A 37 0.06 -4.72 13.33
C SER A 37 -1.24 -5.52 13.17
N GLY A 38 -1.21 -6.50 12.27
CA GLY A 38 -2.36 -7.33 11.91
C GLY A 38 -1.96 -8.49 11.02
N SER A 39 -0.69 -8.92 11.10
CA SER A 39 -0.18 -10.08 10.38
C SER A 39 -0.87 -11.34 10.91
N GLN A 40 -2.04 -11.65 10.38
CA GLN A 40 -2.37 -13.06 10.19
C GLN A 40 -1.20 -13.67 9.43
N SER A 41 -0.78 -14.89 9.80
CA SER A 41 0.46 -15.54 9.37
C SER A 41 0.71 -15.55 7.85
N ASN A 42 -0.34 -15.27 7.07
CA ASN A 42 -0.39 -15.35 5.61
C ASN A 42 -0.59 -13.98 4.91
N ALA A 43 -0.51 -12.87 5.65
CA ALA A 43 -0.77 -11.53 5.14
C ALA A 43 0.26 -10.50 5.64
N SER A 44 0.86 -9.76 4.72
CA SER A 44 1.60 -8.52 5.02
C SER A 44 0.72 -7.32 4.66
N LEU A 45 0.55 -6.41 5.62
CA LEU A 45 -0.30 -5.23 5.49
C LEU A 45 0.53 -3.98 5.79
N SER A 46 0.46 -2.98 4.92
CA SER A 46 1.11 -1.67 5.09
C SER A 46 0.13 -0.55 4.84
N LEU A 47 0.07 0.41 5.75
CA LEU A 47 -0.58 1.70 5.51
C LEU A 47 0.41 2.58 4.74
N VAL A 48 0.06 2.96 3.53
CA VAL A 48 0.86 3.85 2.67
C VAL A 48 0.12 5.17 2.52
N ILE A 49 0.81 6.26 2.81
CA ILE A 49 0.33 7.62 2.59
C ILE A 49 1.04 8.17 1.35
N VAL A 50 0.25 8.67 0.40
CA VAL A 50 0.74 9.33 -0.81
C VAL A 50 0.26 10.77 -0.89
N GLU A 51 1.07 11.62 -1.53
CA GLU A 51 0.78 13.03 -1.75
C GLU A 51 1.02 13.46 -3.20
N LYS A 52 0.25 14.45 -3.65
CA LYS A 52 0.35 15.09 -4.97
C LYS A 52 0.26 16.59 -4.83
#